data_AF-A0A834NR76-F1
#
_entry.id   AF-A0A834NR76-F1
#
_cell.length_a   1.000
_cell.length_b   1.000
_cell.length_c   1.000
_cell.angle_alpha   90.00
_cell.angle_beta   90.00
_cell.angle_gamma   90.00
#
_symmetry.space_group_name_H-M   'P 1'
#
loop_
_entity.id
_entity.type
_entity.pdbx_description
1 polymer ?
#
loop_
_entity_poly.entity_id
_entity_poly.type
_entity_poly.pdbx_seq_one_letter_code
_entity_poly.pdbx_strand_id
1 'polypeptide(L)'
;MVLGRTLNGQPLLEFPMSSGEPALEPLRIKRATLWTRVEFRQAHHYQHHRQGQSNQRNITLWVFRVRCGNTTHLRGKELGEHLEMVTFLGVNVGQLGWQKFDVTKVVSNWYTANTNSPRDKLTLLVDCTGCGTHVHVSTFGGHSPHVIESSLNPKGKQNSISDA
;
A
#
# COMPACT_ATOMS: atom_id res chain seq x y z
N MET A 1 -12.92 -1.22 3.83
CA MET A 1 -11.65 -0.70 3.27
C MET A 1 -11.82 -0.63 1.77
N VAL A 2 -11.47 0.49 1.17
CA VAL A 2 -11.46 0.69 -0.28
C VAL A 2 -10.03 1.07 -0.67
N LEU A 3 -9.57 0.57 -1.82
CA LEU A 3 -8.33 1.08 -2.42
C LEU A 3 -8.58 2.53 -2.85
N GLY A 4 -7.92 3.46 -2.18
CA GLY A 4 -8.04 4.88 -2.44
C GLY A 4 -7.15 5.33 -3.59
N ARG A 5 -7.05 6.65 -3.73
CA ARG A 5 -6.07 7.30 -4.60
C ARG A 5 -4.63 6.93 -4.21
N THR A 6 -3.67 7.29 -5.05
CA THR A 6 -2.25 7.11 -4.74
C THR A 6 -1.62 8.39 -4.18
N LEU A 7 -0.65 8.24 -3.29
CA LEU A 7 0.32 9.28 -2.91
C LEU A 7 1.70 8.88 -3.40
N ASN A 8 2.33 9.69 -4.26
CA ASN A 8 3.63 9.37 -4.88
C ASN A 8 3.64 7.99 -5.59
N GLY A 9 2.51 7.60 -6.18
CA GLY A 9 2.34 6.29 -6.82
C GLY A 9 2.10 5.12 -5.86
N GLN A 10 2.13 5.34 -4.54
CA GLN A 10 1.80 4.32 -3.55
C GLN A 10 0.29 4.31 -3.25
N PRO A 11 -0.36 3.15 -3.22
CA PRO A 11 -1.79 3.06 -2.95
C PRO A 11 -2.13 3.44 -1.51
N LEU A 12 -3.19 4.23 -1.33
CA LEU A 12 -3.74 4.54 -0.02
C LEU A 12 -4.89 3.59 0.34
N LEU A 13 -4.97 3.23 1.61
CA LEU A 13 -6.06 2.45 2.18
C LEU A 13 -7.06 3.40 2.81
N GLU A 14 -8.29 3.44 2.28
CA GLU A 14 -9.32 4.35 2.74
C GLU A 14 -10.42 3.62 3.51
N PHE A 15 -10.75 4.16 4.68
CA PHE A 15 -11.77 3.64 5.58
C PHE A 15 -12.80 4.75 5.83
N PRO A 16 -13.93 4.75 5.10
CA PRO A 16 -15.03 5.66 5.37
C PRO A 16 -15.72 5.27 6.68
N MET A 17 -16.38 6.23 7.33
CA MET A 17 -17.38 5.93 8.35
C MET A 17 -18.53 5.16 7.69
N SER A 18 -19.06 4.15 8.37
CA SER A 18 -20.28 3.48 7.91
C SER A 18 -21.42 4.50 7.89
N SER A 19 -22.19 4.54 6.80
CA SER A 19 -23.36 5.41 6.66
C SER A 19 -24.61 4.87 7.37
N GLY A 20 -24.45 3.91 8.28
CA GLY A 20 -25.54 3.32 9.05
C GLY A 20 -26.06 4.25 10.14
N GLU A 21 -27.25 3.94 10.65
CA GLU A 21 -27.87 4.60 11.80
C GLU A 21 -26.83 4.84 12.91
N PRO A 22 -26.73 6.08 13.45
CA PRO A 22 -25.81 6.36 14.54
C PRO A 22 -26.17 5.46 15.73
N ALA A 23 -25.19 4.71 16.21
CA ALA A 23 -25.38 3.88 17.40
C ALA A 23 -25.86 4.77 18.56
N LEU A 24 -26.87 4.29 19.29
CA LEU A 24 -27.46 5.00 20.44
C LEU A 24 -26.43 5.28 21.56
N GLU A 25 -25.30 4.57 21.56
CA GLU A 25 -24.19 4.70 22.52
C GLU A 25 -22.84 4.92 21.82
N PRO A 26 -21.90 5.67 22.41
CA PRO A 26 -20.56 5.84 21.87
C PRO A 26 -19.83 4.49 21.77
N LEU A 27 -19.68 3.96 20.55
CA LEU A 27 -18.94 2.73 20.31
C LEU A 27 -17.49 2.90 20.75
N ARG A 28 -17.07 2.09 21.72
CA ARG A 28 -15.68 2.05 22.19
C ARG A 28 -14.89 1.00 21.43
N ILE A 29 -13.92 1.46 20.64
CA ILE A 29 -12.99 0.57 19.94
C ILE A 29 -12.11 -0.16 20.97
N LYS A 30 -12.22 -1.49 21.03
CA LYS A 30 -11.40 -2.35 21.90
C LYS A 30 -10.13 -2.85 21.21
N ARG A 31 -10.22 -3.11 19.92
CA ARG A 31 -9.12 -3.62 19.10
C ARG A 31 -9.36 -3.29 17.64
N ALA A 32 -8.33 -2.87 16.94
CA ALA A 32 -8.33 -2.76 15.50
C ALA A 32 -7.03 -3.34 14.93
N THR A 33 -7.16 -4.10 13.85
CA THR A 33 -6.03 -4.77 13.22
C THR A 33 -6.02 -4.48 11.74
N LEU A 34 -4.88 -4.01 11.24
CA LEU A 34 -4.62 -3.92 9.81
C LEU A 34 -3.82 -5.16 9.39
N TRP A 35 -4.35 -5.90 8.41
CA TRP A 35 -3.67 -7.02 7.78
C TRP A 35 -3.13 -6.58 6.43
N THR A 36 -1.87 -6.92 6.15
CA THR A 36 -1.21 -6.64 4.87
C THR A 36 -0.51 -7.90 4.39
N ARG A 37 -0.53 -8.17 3.08
CA ARG A 37 0.21 -9.30 2.53
C ARG A 37 1.53 -8.82 1.96
N VAL A 38 2.60 -9.55 2.24
CA VAL A 38 3.92 -9.28 1.67
C VAL A 38 4.36 -10.49 0.89
N GLU A 39 4.82 -10.27 -0.35
CA GLU A 39 5.06 -11.33 -1.32
C GLU A 39 6.30 -11.03 -2.18
N PHE A 40 6.92 -12.09 -2.70
CA PHE A 40 7.93 -11.95 -3.75
C PHE A 40 7.28 -11.55 -5.07
N ARG A 41 7.92 -10.68 -5.84
CA ARG A 41 7.43 -10.24 -7.16
C ARG A 41 7.50 -11.34 -8.23
N GLN A 42 8.39 -12.32 -8.08
CA GLN A 42 8.52 -13.45 -8.99
C GLN A 42 8.64 -14.75 -8.18
N ALA A 43 7.51 -15.36 -7.82
CA ALA A 43 7.54 -16.58 -7.00
C ALA A 43 8.31 -17.75 -7.65
N HIS A 44 8.46 -17.76 -8.98
CA HIS A 44 8.95 -18.91 -9.74
C HIS A 44 10.48 -18.98 -9.97
N HIS A 45 11.22 -17.87 -9.86
CA HIS A 45 12.67 -17.87 -10.18
C HIS A 45 13.60 -17.84 -8.95
N TYR A 46 13.07 -17.55 -7.75
CA TYR A 46 13.89 -17.50 -6.53
C TYR A 46 14.03 -18.84 -5.81
N GLN A 47 13.25 -19.87 -6.20
CA GLN A 47 13.21 -21.12 -5.44
C GLN A 47 14.47 -21.98 -5.57
N HIS A 48 15.29 -21.81 -6.62
CA HIS A 48 16.35 -22.79 -6.91
C HIS A 48 17.81 -22.35 -6.72
N HIS A 49 18.14 -21.05 -6.63
CA HIS A 49 19.56 -20.63 -6.67
C HIS A 49 20.12 -19.87 -5.46
N ARG A 50 19.32 -19.50 -4.44
CA ARG A 50 19.82 -18.59 -3.36
C ARG A 50 19.23 -18.80 -1.96
N GLN A 51 18.74 -20.00 -1.65
CA GLN A 51 18.07 -20.29 -0.37
C GLN A 51 18.92 -20.01 0.89
N GLY A 52 20.26 -20.03 0.80
CA GLY A 52 21.14 -19.87 1.98
C GLY A 52 21.41 -18.43 2.43
N GLN A 53 21.51 -17.46 1.50
CA GLN A 53 21.96 -16.09 1.83
C GLN A 53 20.86 -15.02 1.76
N SER A 54 19.82 -15.22 0.94
CA SER A 54 18.74 -14.21 0.78
C SER A 54 17.70 -14.24 1.92
N ASN A 55 17.60 -15.36 2.65
CA ASN A 55 16.57 -15.58 3.67
C ASN A 55 16.88 -14.92 5.02
N GLN A 56 18.05 -14.31 5.19
CA GLN A 56 18.44 -13.63 6.43
C GLN A 56 18.22 -12.11 6.39
N ARG A 57 17.72 -11.56 5.27
CA ARG A 57 17.45 -10.13 5.18
C ARG A 57 16.16 -9.80 5.91
N ASN A 58 16.21 -8.72 6.69
CA ASN A 58 15.02 -8.11 7.28
C ASN A 58 14.59 -6.89 6.46
N ILE A 59 13.29 -6.74 6.32
CA ILE A 59 12.64 -5.53 5.81
C ILE A 59 11.87 -4.88 6.96
N THR A 60 11.59 -3.59 6.84
CA THR A 60 10.70 -2.91 7.79
C THR A 60 9.50 -2.40 7.05
N LEU A 61 8.33 -2.82 7.52
CA LEU A 61 7.06 -2.31 7.06
C LEU A 61 6.63 -1.17 7.99
N TRP A 62 6.09 -0.12 7.40
CA TRP A 62 5.63 1.08 8.09
C TRP A 62 4.17 1.32 7.77
N VAL A 63 3.41 1.73 8.79
CA VAL A 63 2.04 2.20 8.59
C VAL A 63 2.00 3.66 8.98
N PHE A 64 1.57 4.51 8.04
CA PHE A 64 1.38 5.93 8.25
C PHE A 64 -0.10 6.28 8.14
N ARG A 65 -0.56 7.21 8.97
CA ARG A 65 -1.80 7.94 8.74
C ARG A 65 -1.49 9.12 7.84
N VAL A 66 -2.26 9.27 6.78
CA VAL A 66 -2.06 10.31 5.77
C VAL A 66 -3.12 11.39 5.92
N ARG A 67 -2.70 12.66 5.93
CA ARG A 67 -3.59 13.83 6.00
C ARG A 67 -3.31 14.84 4.88
N CYS A 68 -3.34 14.40 3.63
CA CYS A 68 -2.93 15.19 2.47
C CYS A 68 -4.07 15.80 1.62
N GLY A 69 -5.32 15.86 2.12
CA GLY A 69 -6.41 16.53 1.40
C GLY A 69 -6.75 15.86 0.07
N ASN A 70 -6.50 16.51 -1.07
CA ASN A 70 -6.60 15.94 -2.43
C ASN A 70 -5.24 15.80 -3.12
N THR A 71 -4.15 16.09 -2.41
CA THR A 71 -2.81 16.07 -2.96
C THR A 71 -2.35 14.64 -3.23
N THR A 72 -1.87 14.40 -4.45
CA THR A 72 -1.41 13.08 -4.93
C THR A 72 0.10 12.97 -4.97
N HIS A 73 0.83 14.08 -4.81
CA HIS A 73 2.27 14.12 -4.89
C HIS A 73 2.85 15.10 -3.87
N LEU A 74 3.72 14.60 -2.99
CA LEU A 74 4.36 15.34 -1.90
C LEU A 74 5.83 14.96 -1.83
N ARG A 75 6.73 15.90 -1.51
CA ARG A 75 8.16 15.59 -1.40
C ARG A 75 8.82 16.30 -0.23
N GLY A 76 9.99 15.80 0.17
CA GLY A 76 10.84 16.43 1.16
C GLY A 76 10.10 16.67 2.48
N LYS A 77 10.26 17.88 3.03
CA LYS A 77 9.67 18.28 4.32
C LYS A 77 8.14 18.22 4.32
N GLU A 78 7.52 18.61 3.21
CA GLU A 78 6.05 18.64 3.05
C GLU A 78 5.44 17.24 3.24
N LEU A 79 6.10 16.20 2.71
CA LEU A 79 5.66 14.82 2.91
C LEU A 79 5.60 14.45 4.39
N GLY A 80 6.62 14.85 5.16
CA GLY A 80 6.69 14.59 6.60
C GLY A 80 5.59 15.29 7.42
N GLU A 81 5.12 16.45 6.95
CA GLU A 81 4.03 17.19 7.61
C GLU A 81 2.67 16.49 7.44
N HIS A 82 2.51 15.68 6.39
CA HIS A 82 1.27 14.96 6.09
C HIS A 82 1.27 13.48 6.50
N LEU A 83 2.41 12.93 6.90
CA LEU A 83 2.55 11.54 7.34
C LEU A 83 2.76 11.45 8.85
N GLU A 84 1.81 10.82 9.54
CA GLU A 84 1.91 10.49 10.96
C GLU A 84 2.21 8.99 11.11
N MET A 85 3.35 8.63 11.70
CA MET A 85 3.69 7.22 11.94
C MET A 85 2.70 6.58 12.92
N VAL A 86 2.07 5.48 12.50
CA VAL A 86 1.13 4.71 13.33
C VAL A 86 1.85 3.57 14.02
N THR A 87 2.57 2.75 13.25
CA THR A 87 3.29 1.57 13.74
C THR A 87 4.28 1.06 12.69
N PHE A 88 5.13 0.13 13.07
CA PHE A 88 6.08 -0.53 12.18
C PHE A 88 6.29 -1.99 12.58
N LEU A 89 6.80 -2.80 11.64
CA LEU A 89 7.11 -4.21 11.88
C LEU A 89 8.35 -4.61 11.09
N GLY A 90 9.34 -5.19 11.78
CA GLY A 90 10.44 -5.89 11.14
C GLY A 90 9.99 -7.27 10.68
N VAL A 91 10.23 -7.60 9.41
CA VAL A 91 9.82 -8.87 8.80
C VAL A 91 11.04 -9.52 8.17
N ASN A 92 11.27 -10.79 8.49
CA ASN A 92 12.28 -11.58 7.82
C ASN A 92 11.78 -12.02 6.43
N VAL A 93 12.60 -11.88 5.40
CA VAL A 93 12.24 -12.22 4.02
C VAL A 93 12.02 -13.73 3.82
N GLY A 94 12.52 -14.60 4.70
CA GLY A 94 12.16 -16.01 4.73
C GLY A 94 10.76 -16.30 5.30
N GLN A 95 10.08 -15.30 5.88
CA GLN A 95 8.79 -15.42 6.57
C GLN A 95 7.73 -14.46 5.99
N LEU A 96 7.77 -14.21 4.68
CA LEU A 96 6.76 -13.41 3.99
C LEU A 96 5.36 -14.05 4.08
N GLY A 97 4.32 -13.24 3.86
CA GLY A 97 2.93 -13.65 4.00
C GLY A 97 2.09 -12.55 4.66
N TRP A 98 1.07 -12.98 5.41
CA TRP A 98 0.19 -12.07 6.14
C TRP A 98 0.89 -11.46 7.35
N GLN A 99 0.94 -10.14 7.37
CA GLN A 99 1.50 -9.34 8.44
C GLN A 99 0.39 -8.57 9.15
N LYS A 100 0.50 -8.52 10.49
CA LYS A 100 -0.53 -7.98 11.37
C LYS A 100 -0.02 -6.73 12.07
N PHE A 101 -0.74 -5.64 11.92
CA PHE A 101 -0.46 -4.38 12.62
C PHE A 101 -1.57 -4.07 13.63
N ASP A 102 -1.17 -3.70 14.84
CA ASP A 102 -2.08 -3.08 15.78
C ASP A 102 -2.27 -1.60 15.40
N VAL A 103 -3.51 -1.25 15.02
CA VAL A 103 -3.92 0.10 14.65
C VAL A 103 -5.02 0.62 15.58
N THR A 104 -5.19 -0.01 16.75
CA THR A 104 -6.25 0.30 17.71
C THR A 104 -6.25 1.76 18.11
N LYS A 105 -5.08 2.31 18.44
CA LYS A 105 -4.95 3.72 18.88
C LYS A 105 -5.42 4.69 17.79
N VAL A 106 -4.94 4.53 16.55
CA VAL A 106 -5.30 5.45 15.46
C VAL A 106 -6.78 5.32 15.08
N VAL A 107 -7.32 4.10 15.07
CA VAL A 107 -8.73 3.86 14.76
C VAL A 107 -9.63 4.41 15.86
N SER A 108 -9.29 4.19 17.13
CA SER A 108 -10.05 4.75 18.26
C SER A 108 -10.05 6.27 18.23
N ASN A 109 -8.89 6.90 18.03
CA ASN A 109 -8.79 8.36 17.96
C ASN A 109 -9.57 8.93 16.78
N TRP A 110 -9.48 8.29 15.61
CA TRP A 110 -10.25 8.68 14.43
C TRP A 110 -11.76 8.56 14.71
N TYR A 111 -12.20 7.43 15.26
CA TYR A 111 -13.60 7.18 15.55
C TYR A 111 -14.17 8.22 16.54
N THR A 112 -13.52 8.43 17.70
CA THR A 112 -13.97 9.40 18.71
C THR A 112 -13.88 10.86 18.23
N ALA A 113 -12.92 11.21 17.38
CA ALA A 113 -12.86 12.55 16.80
C ALA A 113 -14.02 12.81 15.82
N ASN A 114 -14.54 11.75 15.19
CA ASN A 114 -15.58 11.80 14.17
C ASN A 114 -16.99 11.79 14.77
N THR A 115 -17.18 11.26 15.97
CA THR A 115 -18.48 11.35 16.69
C THR A 115 -18.89 12.78 17.00
N ASN A 116 -17.93 13.69 17.18
CA ASN A 116 -18.18 15.09 17.55
C ASN A 116 -18.35 16.02 16.34
N SER A 117 -17.97 15.57 15.14
CA SER A 117 -18.15 16.27 13.87
C SER A 117 -17.81 15.29 12.75
N PRO A 118 -18.69 15.08 11.75
CA PRO A 118 -18.41 14.21 10.62
C PRO A 118 -17.18 14.72 9.85
N ARG A 119 -16.03 14.12 10.13
CA ARG A 119 -14.70 14.34 9.57
C ARG A 119 -14.33 13.27 8.55
N ASP A 120 -13.27 13.59 7.83
CA ASP A 120 -12.59 12.79 6.82
C ASP A 120 -12.43 11.30 7.17
N LYS A 121 -12.49 10.49 6.11
CA LYS A 121 -12.09 9.07 6.10
C LYS A 121 -10.72 8.85 6.76
N LEU A 122 -10.53 7.71 7.43
CA LEU A 122 -9.20 7.30 7.84
C LEU A 122 -8.43 6.81 6.62
N THR A 123 -7.31 7.47 6.33
CA THR A 123 -6.44 7.13 5.20
C THR A 123 -5.11 6.62 5.75
N LEU A 124 -4.74 5.40 5.38
CA LEU A 124 -3.49 4.78 5.77
C LEU A 124 -2.62 4.50 4.55
N LEU A 125 -1.30 4.63 4.71
CA LEU A 125 -0.29 4.23 3.74
C LEU A 125 0.56 3.13 4.38
N VAL A 126 0.81 2.06 3.63
CA VAL A 126 1.77 1.02 4.02
C VAL A 126 3.00 1.16 3.15
N ASP A 127 4.14 1.41 3.77
CA ASP A 127 5.42 1.53 3.08
C ASP A 127 6.39 0.43 3.51
N CYS A 128 7.40 0.15 2.68
CA CYS A 128 8.41 -0.86 2.97
C CYS A 128 9.82 -0.35 2.68
N THR A 129 10.61 -0.22 3.74
CA THR A 129 12.05 0.00 3.61
C THR A 129 12.77 -1.35 3.55
N GLY A 130 13.65 -1.51 2.57
CA GLY A 130 14.44 -2.74 2.38
C GLY A 130 13.80 -3.77 1.45
N CYS A 131 12.57 -3.57 0.97
CA CYS A 131 11.92 -4.48 0.00
C CYS A 131 12.64 -4.56 -1.36
N GLY A 132 13.30 -3.47 -1.77
CA GLY A 132 13.97 -3.38 -3.07
C GLY A 132 13.03 -3.72 -4.23
N THR A 133 13.55 -4.40 -5.25
CA THR A 133 12.79 -4.82 -6.44
C THR A 133 12.16 -6.20 -6.32
N HIS A 134 12.44 -6.94 -5.25
CA HIS A 134 12.10 -8.37 -5.15
C HIS A 134 10.90 -8.65 -4.27
N VAL A 135 10.64 -7.78 -3.29
CA VAL A 135 9.51 -7.89 -2.37
C VAL A 135 8.53 -6.76 -2.64
N HIS A 136 7.24 -7.03 -2.49
CA HIS A 136 6.20 -6.02 -2.55
C HIS A 136 5.14 -6.25 -1.49
N VAL A 137 4.50 -5.16 -1.07
CA VAL A 137 3.35 -5.16 -0.19
C VAL A 137 2.10 -5.15 -1.06
N SER A 138 1.31 -6.21 -0.99
CA SER A 138 0.06 -6.35 -1.71
C SER A 138 -1.06 -5.75 -0.87
N THR A 139 -1.61 -4.63 -1.32
CA THR A 139 -2.86 -4.07 -0.80
C THR A 139 -4.02 -4.68 -1.58
N PHE A 140 -5.11 -5.07 -0.90
CA PHE A 140 -6.25 -5.74 -1.51
C PHE A 140 -6.93 -4.83 -2.55
N GLY A 141 -6.55 -4.97 -3.81
CA GLY A 141 -6.99 -4.13 -4.93
C GLY A 141 -5.90 -4.14 -6.00
N GLY A 142 -5.88 -5.21 -6.80
CA GLY A 142 -4.79 -5.49 -7.73
C GLY A 142 -4.52 -4.34 -8.70
N HIS A 143 -3.26 -3.96 -8.83
CA HIS A 143 -2.50 -4.20 -10.06
C HIS A 143 -1.14 -4.76 -9.60
N SER A 144 -0.85 -6.00 -9.98
CA SER A 144 0.54 -6.41 -10.12
C SER A 144 1.21 -5.32 -10.97
N PRO A 145 2.41 -4.82 -10.61
CA PRO A 145 3.11 -3.88 -11.47
C PRO A 145 3.46 -4.66 -12.74
N HIS A 146 2.58 -4.59 -13.74
CA HIS A 146 2.95 -4.86 -15.11
C HIS A 146 4.05 -3.86 -15.40
N VAL A 147 5.28 -4.35 -15.32
CA VAL A 147 6.41 -3.81 -16.05
C VAL A 147 5.87 -3.59 -17.46
N ILE A 148 5.79 -2.32 -17.86
CA ILE A 148 5.57 -1.96 -19.25
C ILE A 148 6.80 -2.52 -19.96
N GLU A 149 6.66 -3.73 -20.49
CA GLU A 149 7.62 -4.29 -21.40
C GLU A 149 7.51 -3.43 -22.66
N SER A 150 8.57 -2.68 -22.94
CA SER A 150 8.72 -1.86 -24.12
C SER A 150 8.54 -2.76 -25.34
N SER A 151 7.32 -2.85 -25.87
CA SER A 151 7.07 -3.52 -27.14
C SER A 151 7.69 -2.65 -28.23
N LEU A 152 8.85 -3.11 -28.69
CA LEU A 152 9.43 -2.76 -29.97
C LEU A 152 8.34 -2.89 -31.03
N ASN A 153 8.11 -1.80 -31.76
CA ASN A 153 7.11 -1.69 -32.81
C ASN A 153 7.72 -2.22 -34.13
N PRO A 154 7.22 -3.29 -34.78
CA PRO A 154 7.59 -3.60 -36.15
C PRO A 154 6.35 -3.47 -37.03
N LYS A 155 6.10 -2.27 -37.55
CA LYS A 155 5.23 -2.03 -38.71
C LYS A 155 5.84 -0.90 -39.53
N GLY A 156 6.01 -0.97 -40.83
CA GLY A 156 5.67 -2.02 -41.79
C GLY A 156 6.21 -1.59 -43.17
N LYS A 157 6.46 -2.57 -44.03
CA LYS A 157 6.70 -2.35 -45.46
C LYS A 157 5.38 -1.98 -46.15
N GLN A 158 5.39 -0.87 -46.87
CA GLN A 158 4.50 -0.48 -47.98
C GLN A 158 5.38 0.42 -48.87
N ASN A 159 5.34 0.49 -50.20
CA ASN A 159 4.66 -0.19 -51.30
C ASN A 159 5.47 0.23 -52.55
N SER A 160 5.52 -0.58 -53.60
CA SER A 160 5.47 -0.05 -54.97
C SER A 160 4.98 -1.15 -55.93
N ILE A 161 3.72 -0.98 -56.32
CA ILE A 161 3.13 -1.60 -57.51
C ILE A 161 3.51 -0.71 -58.70
N SER A 162 3.93 -1.37 -59.78
CA SER A 162 4.18 -0.88 -61.13
C SER A 162 2.93 -0.24 -61.75
N ASP A 163 3.11 0.80 -62.58
CA ASP A 163 2.50 0.92 -63.92
C ASP A 163 2.90 2.25 -64.57
N ALA A 164 3.69 2.15 -65.66
CA ALA A 164 3.68 2.96 -66.89
C ALA A 164 4.79 2.47 -67.83
#